data_AF-A0A6G0T6K1-F1
#
_entry.id   AF-A0A6G0T6K1-F1
#
_cell.length_a   1.000
_cell.length_b   1.000
_cell.length_c   1.000
_cell.angle_alpha   90.00
_cell.angle_beta   90.00
_cell.angle_gamma   90.00
#
_symmetry.space_group_name_H-M   'P 1'
#
loop_
_entity.id
_entity.type
_entity.pdbx_description
1 polymer ?
#
loop_
_entity_poly.entity_id
_entity_poly.type
_entity_poly.pdbx_seq_one_letter_code
_entity_poly.pdbx_strand_id
1 'polypeptide(L)'
;MTISEWESRKMMDTRSIIIVSEHKTGDKKPATLVLHDEITDLMERYYRLRLRLGYGRPNFFVTNRGEEVVKIYDDVNKTFGARLSATLFRRMVETEGRDHDAATSSDVAKALQHSEDTASRYYRKPDATEVIRRQGNLDRVEHTALLKSYVEEHFENFFPTIAYSPFPKTETASKIITENDIMLNYPSAAIDLDYVNKLQDRYDATLLAERVDVLVELMKDAGYDRANISEYAIMDVAKKKKVYFFLSNLKYRKKM
;
A
#
# COMPACT_ATOMS: atom_id res chain seq x y z
N MET A 1 -25.17 15.35 -15.56
CA MET A 1 -26.05 15.21 -14.38
C MET A 1 -27.43 15.77 -14.69
N THR A 2 -28.45 14.94 -14.58
CA THR A 2 -29.86 15.29 -14.79
C THR A 2 -30.60 15.47 -13.46
N ILE A 3 -31.83 15.99 -13.51
CA ILE A 3 -32.74 16.03 -12.37
C ILE A 3 -33.04 14.61 -11.87
N SER A 4 -33.31 13.67 -12.76
CA SER A 4 -33.60 12.28 -12.38
C SER A 4 -32.41 11.60 -11.69
N GLU A 5 -31.17 11.90 -12.10
CA GLU A 5 -29.96 11.41 -11.42
C GLU A 5 -29.81 11.99 -10.01
N TRP A 6 -30.20 13.25 -9.80
CA TRP A 6 -30.23 13.86 -8.47
C TRP A 6 -31.33 13.29 -7.57
N GLU A 7 -32.51 13.03 -8.13
CA GLU A 7 -33.65 12.45 -7.39
C GLU A 7 -33.42 10.99 -7.02
N SER A 8 -32.67 10.24 -7.86
CA SER A 8 -32.30 8.85 -7.60
C SER A 8 -31.05 8.70 -6.72
N ARG A 9 -30.52 9.80 -6.17
CA ARG A 9 -29.35 9.77 -5.28
C ARG A 9 -29.63 8.90 -4.04
N LYS A 10 -28.59 8.23 -3.56
CA LYS A 10 -28.64 7.48 -2.30
C LYS A 10 -28.03 8.30 -1.18
N MET A 11 -28.68 8.31 -0.03
CA MET A 11 -28.13 8.90 1.18
C MET A 11 -27.37 7.81 1.95
N MET A 12 -26.15 8.11 2.36
CA MET A 12 -25.37 7.30 3.29
C MET A 12 -24.82 8.23 4.37
N ASP A 13 -25.34 8.10 5.59
CA ASP A 13 -25.10 9.04 6.69
C ASP A 13 -25.40 10.50 6.27
N THR A 14 -24.36 11.32 6.22
CA THR A 14 -24.32 12.74 5.84
C THR A 14 -23.84 12.96 4.39
N ARG A 15 -23.89 11.92 3.56
CA ARG A 15 -23.32 11.96 2.21
C ARG A 15 -24.38 11.60 1.17
N SER A 16 -24.43 12.41 0.12
CA SER A 16 -25.24 12.12 -1.07
C SER A 16 -24.38 11.41 -2.11
N ILE A 17 -24.81 10.23 -2.53
CA ILE A 17 -24.16 9.42 -3.58
C ILE A 17 -25.00 9.50 -4.85
N ILE A 18 -24.43 10.07 -5.90
CA ILE A 18 -25.08 10.30 -7.19
C ILE A 18 -24.37 9.48 -8.26
N ILE A 19 -25.14 8.79 -9.09
CA ILE A 19 -24.60 8.07 -10.24
C ILE A 19 -24.91 8.90 -11.49
N VAL A 20 -23.88 9.29 -12.22
CA VAL A 20 -23.99 10.02 -13.49
C VAL A 20 -23.78 9.02 -14.62
N SER A 21 -24.86 8.78 -15.36
CA SER A 21 -25.04 7.66 -16.29
C SER A 21 -24.39 7.90 -17.65
N GLU A 22 -24.49 9.13 -18.14
CA GLU A 22 -24.07 9.50 -19.49
C GLU A 22 -22.85 10.41 -19.50
N HIS A 23 -21.78 9.93 -20.15
CA HIS A 23 -20.62 10.74 -20.52
C HIS A 23 -20.71 11.12 -21.99
N LYS A 24 -20.31 12.34 -22.35
CA LYS A 24 -20.34 12.89 -23.72
C LYS A 24 -19.61 12.03 -24.77
N THR A 25 -18.76 11.10 -24.35
CA THR A 25 -17.93 10.27 -25.24
C THR A 25 -18.34 8.79 -25.32
N GLY A 26 -19.44 8.34 -24.70
CA GLY A 26 -19.98 6.97 -24.85
C GLY A 26 -19.13 5.83 -24.28
N ASP A 27 -17.80 5.97 -24.27
CA ASP A 27 -16.82 4.92 -23.94
C ASP A 27 -16.46 4.87 -22.44
N LYS A 28 -17.12 5.65 -21.59
CA LYS A 28 -16.79 5.75 -20.16
C LYS A 28 -17.89 5.16 -19.29
N LYS A 29 -17.47 4.37 -18.29
CA LYS A 29 -18.36 3.84 -17.24
C LYS A 29 -19.09 4.98 -16.52
N PRO A 30 -20.31 4.76 -15.99
CA PRO A 30 -20.99 5.73 -15.13
C PRO A 30 -20.07 6.24 -14.02
N ALA A 31 -20.12 7.54 -13.74
CA ALA A 31 -19.34 8.16 -12.68
C ALA A 31 -20.14 8.17 -11.38
N THR A 32 -19.53 7.78 -10.27
CA THR A 32 -20.13 7.94 -8.94
C THR A 32 -19.56 9.21 -8.30
N LEU A 33 -20.43 10.14 -7.92
CA LEU A 33 -20.10 11.34 -7.19
C LEU A 33 -20.57 11.19 -5.75
N VAL A 34 -19.70 11.47 -4.78
CA VAL A 34 -20.03 11.51 -3.36
C VAL A 34 -19.91 12.95 -2.89
N LEU A 35 -21.01 13.52 -2.41
CA LEU A 35 -21.07 14.89 -1.92
C LEU A 35 -21.23 14.88 -0.39
N HIS A 36 -20.45 15.71 0.28
CA HIS A 36 -20.59 15.96 1.72
C HIS A 36 -21.77 16.91 2.01
N ASP A 37 -22.19 17.00 3.29
CA ASP A 37 -23.34 17.77 3.75
C ASP A 37 -23.43 19.18 3.17
N GLU A 38 -22.36 19.98 3.30
CA GLU A 38 -22.38 21.38 2.88
C GLU A 38 -22.71 21.54 1.39
N ILE A 39 -22.08 20.73 0.55
CA ILE A 39 -22.35 20.74 -0.90
C ILE A 39 -23.74 20.17 -1.18
N THR A 40 -24.17 19.14 -0.44
CA THR A 40 -25.51 18.56 -0.57
C THR A 40 -26.59 19.60 -0.29
N ASP A 41 -26.43 20.41 0.76
CA ASP A 41 -27.38 21.45 1.14
C ASP A 41 -27.48 22.55 0.08
N LEU A 42 -26.33 22.98 -0.48
CA LEU A 42 -26.29 23.94 -1.57
C LEU A 42 -26.99 23.40 -2.82
N MET A 43 -26.76 22.12 -3.14
CA MET A 43 -27.37 21.43 -4.27
C MET A 43 -28.88 21.27 -4.09
N GLU A 44 -29.34 20.90 -2.90
CA GLU A 44 -30.75 20.77 -2.55
C GLU A 44 -31.47 22.13 -2.60
N ARG A 45 -30.82 23.19 -2.11
CA ARG A 45 -31.34 24.56 -2.22
C ARG A 45 -31.50 24.99 -3.68
N TYR A 46 -30.50 24.71 -4.51
CA TYR A 46 -30.58 24.98 -5.95
C TYR A 46 -31.67 24.13 -6.61
N TYR A 47 -31.79 22.85 -6.26
CA TYR A 47 -32.80 21.94 -6.78
C TYR A 47 -34.23 22.45 -6.55
N ARG A 48 -34.54 22.91 -5.33
CA ARG A 48 -35.86 23.49 -5.00
C ARG A 48 -36.14 24.78 -5.77
N LEU A 49 -35.12 25.57 -6.08
CA LEU A 49 -35.27 26.73 -6.96
C LEU A 49 -35.52 26.27 -8.41
N ARG A 50 -34.77 25.28 -8.88
CA ARG A 50 -34.87 24.70 -10.22
C ARG A 50 -36.25 24.13 -10.51
N LEU A 51 -36.89 23.46 -9.54
CA LEU A 51 -38.26 22.97 -9.65
C LEU A 51 -39.28 24.11 -9.76
N ARG A 52 -39.12 25.18 -8.98
CA ARG A 52 -40.02 26.34 -8.99
C ARG A 52 -40.00 27.11 -10.32
N LEU A 53 -38.87 27.14 -11.00
CA LEU A 53 -38.73 27.83 -12.29
C LEU A 53 -39.40 27.07 -13.45
N GLY A 54 -39.75 25.80 -13.28
CA GLY A 54 -40.58 25.05 -14.23
C GLY A 54 -39.95 24.78 -15.61
N TYR A 55 -38.63 24.96 -15.80
CA TYR A 55 -38.02 24.66 -17.10
C TYR A 55 -38.08 23.15 -17.40
N GLY A 56 -38.57 22.78 -18.57
CA GLY A 56 -38.76 21.38 -18.99
C GLY A 56 -37.49 20.62 -19.39
N ARG A 57 -36.29 21.23 -19.29
CA ARG A 57 -35.04 20.53 -19.62
C ARG A 57 -34.64 19.53 -18.52
N PRO A 58 -34.11 18.34 -18.89
CA PRO A 58 -33.71 17.32 -17.92
C PRO A 58 -32.41 17.68 -17.17
N ASN A 59 -31.61 18.63 -17.67
CA ASN A 59 -30.34 19.03 -17.06
C ASN A 59 -30.57 19.62 -15.66
N PHE A 60 -29.73 19.21 -14.71
CA PHE A 60 -29.79 19.71 -13.35
C PHE A 60 -29.43 21.20 -13.31
N PHE A 61 -28.26 21.57 -13.83
CA PHE A 61 -27.82 22.95 -13.91
C PHE A 61 -28.28 23.62 -15.20
N VAL A 62 -28.97 24.74 -15.05
CA VAL A 62 -29.45 25.58 -16.16
C VAL A 62 -29.11 27.05 -15.93
N THR A 63 -28.99 27.80 -17.03
CA THR A 63 -28.86 29.25 -17.03
C THR A 63 -30.17 29.92 -16.59
N ASN A 64 -30.15 31.23 -16.35
CA ASN A 64 -31.36 32.02 -16.06
C ASN A 64 -32.39 32.02 -17.21
N ARG A 65 -32.01 31.51 -18.39
CA ARG A 65 -32.91 31.32 -19.54
C ARG A 65 -33.43 29.88 -19.66
N GLY A 66 -33.07 29.00 -18.73
CA GLY A 66 -33.41 27.58 -18.77
C GLY A 66 -32.59 26.75 -19.77
N GLU A 67 -31.46 27.29 -20.24
CA GLU A 67 -30.55 26.59 -21.15
C GLU A 67 -29.53 25.75 -20.38
N GLU A 68 -28.98 24.72 -21.01
CA GLU A 68 -27.93 23.90 -20.40
C GLU A 68 -26.67 24.72 -20.10
N VAL A 69 -26.12 24.56 -18.90
CA VAL A 69 -24.81 25.12 -18.57
C VAL A 69 -23.71 24.24 -19.17
N VAL A 70 -23.18 24.64 -20.33
CA VAL A 70 -22.16 23.86 -21.04
C VAL A 70 -20.73 24.20 -20.55
N LYS A 71 -20.46 25.45 -20.17
CA LYS A 71 -19.12 25.93 -19.78
C LYS A 71 -19.16 26.99 -18.69
N ILE A 72 -19.37 26.56 -17.45
CA ILE A 72 -19.35 27.47 -16.29
C ILE A 72 -18.06 28.30 -16.20
N TYR A 73 -16.95 27.76 -16.71
CA TYR A 73 -15.65 28.43 -16.72
C TYR A 73 -15.62 29.70 -17.60
N ASP A 74 -16.39 29.75 -18.69
CA ASP A 74 -16.37 30.93 -19.57
C ASP A 74 -16.94 32.16 -18.85
N ASP A 75 -17.99 31.96 -18.03
CA ASP A 75 -18.58 33.01 -17.20
C ASP A 75 -17.68 33.41 -16.03
N VAL A 76 -17.03 32.44 -15.37
CA VAL A 76 -16.06 32.71 -14.31
C VAL A 76 -14.85 33.46 -14.86
N ASN A 77 -14.32 33.07 -16.01
CA ASN A 77 -13.22 33.73 -16.68
C ASN A 77 -13.56 35.17 -17.06
N LYS A 78 -14.77 35.39 -17.59
CA LYS A 78 -15.26 36.72 -17.95
C LYS A 78 -15.44 37.62 -16.73
N THR A 79 -15.94 37.06 -15.61
CA THR A 79 -16.25 37.82 -14.40
C THR A 79 -15.00 38.16 -13.59
N PHE A 80 -14.07 37.21 -13.48
CA PHE A 80 -12.91 37.31 -12.57
C PHE A 80 -11.56 37.44 -13.29
N GLY A 81 -11.55 37.52 -14.62
CA GLY A 81 -10.31 37.57 -15.42
C GLY A 81 -9.47 36.28 -15.36
N ALA A 82 -10.10 35.15 -14.98
CA ALA A 82 -9.43 33.87 -14.86
C ALA A 82 -9.18 33.20 -16.22
N ARG A 83 -8.32 32.16 -16.23
CA ARG A 83 -8.09 31.27 -17.38
C ARG A 83 -8.40 29.81 -17.02
N LEU A 84 -9.58 29.59 -16.46
CA LEU A 84 -10.10 28.27 -16.11
C LEU A 84 -10.62 27.54 -17.35
N SER A 85 -10.39 26.24 -17.38
CA SER A 85 -11.02 25.31 -18.32
C SER A 85 -11.32 24.02 -17.57
N ALA A 86 -12.18 23.16 -18.14
CA ALA A 86 -12.46 21.85 -17.53
C ALA A 86 -11.17 21.04 -17.29
N THR A 87 -10.23 21.11 -18.23
CA THR A 87 -8.92 20.45 -18.12
C THR A 87 -8.06 21.07 -17.02
N LEU A 88 -8.07 22.41 -16.89
CA LEU A 88 -7.30 23.08 -15.85
C LEU A 88 -7.88 22.81 -14.45
N PHE A 89 -9.20 22.81 -14.32
CA PHE A 89 -9.87 22.49 -13.07
C PHE A 89 -9.62 21.04 -12.63
N ARG A 90 -9.71 20.08 -13.55
CA ARG A 90 -9.35 18.67 -13.28
C ARG A 90 -7.87 18.54 -12.88
N ARG A 91 -6.97 19.29 -13.50
CA ARG A 91 -5.55 19.34 -13.11
C ARG A 91 -5.35 19.84 -11.69
N MET A 92 -6.08 20.89 -11.29
CA MET A 92 -6.00 21.41 -9.93
C MET A 92 -6.46 20.35 -8.91
N VAL A 93 -7.62 19.72 -9.13
CA VAL A 93 -8.13 18.65 -8.24
C VAL A 93 -7.16 17.46 -8.16
N GLU A 94 -6.60 17.03 -9.30
CA GLU A 94 -5.59 15.96 -9.32
C GLU A 94 -4.30 16.37 -8.60
N THR A 95 -3.90 17.64 -8.68
CA THR A 95 -2.67 18.15 -8.02
C THR A 95 -2.83 18.21 -6.51
N GLU A 96 -3.96 18.74 -6.01
CA GLU A 96 -4.27 18.73 -4.57
C GLU A 96 -4.37 17.30 -4.03
N GLY A 97 -4.87 16.36 -4.84
CA GLY A 97 -4.91 14.93 -4.49
C GLY A 97 -3.53 14.28 -4.31
N ARG A 98 -2.43 14.88 -4.80
CA ARG A 98 -1.06 14.29 -4.77
C ARG A 98 -0.41 14.31 -3.41
N ASP A 99 -0.74 15.30 -2.59
CA ASP A 99 -0.11 15.46 -1.27
C ASP A 99 -0.68 14.46 -0.25
N HIS A 100 -1.65 13.64 -0.68
CA HIS A 100 -2.20 12.54 0.08
C HIS A 100 -1.49 11.20 -0.22
N ASP A 101 -1.79 10.18 0.59
CA ASP A 101 -1.23 8.85 0.43
C ASP A 101 -1.56 8.19 -0.93
N ALA A 102 -0.85 7.10 -1.25
CA ALA A 102 -0.99 6.43 -2.55
C ALA A 102 -2.39 5.87 -2.80
N ALA A 103 -3.13 5.49 -1.74
CA ALA A 103 -4.50 5.00 -1.85
C ALA A 103 -5.44 6.15 -2.26
N THR A 104 -5.33 7.27 -1.57
CA THR A 104 -6.11 8.49 -1.81
C THR A 104 -5.81 9.06 -3.20
N SER A 105 -4.54 9.14 -3.58
CA SER A 105 -4.12 9.54 -4.94
C SER A 105 -4.71 8.63 -6.02
N SER A 106 -4.73 7.32 -5.80
CA SER A 106 -5.34 6.34 -6.72
C SER A 106 -6.85 6.53 -6.82
N ASP A 107 -7.53 6.78 -5.70
CA ASP A 107 -8.97 6.96 -5.66
C ASP A 107 -9.41 8.30 -6.28
N VAL A 108 -8.62 9.37 -6.12
CA VAL A 108 -8.81 10.64 -6.86
C VAL A 108 -8.70 10.40 -8.37
N ALA A 109 -7.69 9.65 -8.83
CA ALA A 109 -7.54 9.33 -10.25
C ALA A 109 -8.71 8.48 -10.80
N LYS A 110 -9.21 7.51 -10.01
CA LYS A 110 -10.41 6.72 -10.34
C LYS A 110 -11.67 7.60 -10.40
N ALA A 111 -11.85 8.51 -9.45
CA ALA A 111 -12.97 9.43 -9.41
C ALA A 111 -12.98 10.38 -10.63
N LEU A 112 -11.80 10.79 -11.10
CA LEU A 112 -11.63 11.58 -12.33
C LEU A 112 -11.71 10.73 -13.61
N GLN A 113 -11.91 9.41 -13.50
CA GLN A 113 -11.97 8.46 -14.61
C GLN A 113 -10.74 8.54 -15.53
N HIS A 114 -9.57 8.72 -14.95
CA HIS A 114 -8.30 8.60 -15.65
C HIS A 114 -7.84 7.14 -15.61
N SER A 115 -7.33 6.62 -16.74
CA SER A 115 -6.44 5.46 -16.63
C SER A 115 -5.16 5.91 -15.93
N GLU A 116 -4.50 5.02 -15.19
CA GLU A 116 -3.25 5.34 -14.50
C GLU A 116 -2.17 5.87 -15.47
N ASP A 117 -2.16 5.37 -16.70
CA ASP A 117 -1.32 5.85 -17.81
C ASP A 117 -1.71 7.25 -18.29
N THR A 118 -3.00 7.56 -18.40
CA THR A 118 -3.49 8.90 -18.78
C THR A 118 -3.19 9.94 -17.70
N ALA A 119 -3.40 9.58 -16.42
CA ALA A 119 -3.01 10.40 -15.27
C ALA A 119 -1.51 10.68 -15.30
N SER A 120 -0.70 9.64 -15.52
CA SER A 120 0.76 9.74 -15.57
C SER A 120 1.31 10.57 -16.73
N ARG A 121 0.70 10.50 -17.92
CA ARG A 121 1.22 11.19 -19.12
C ARG A 121 0.80 12.65 -19.23
N TYR A 122 -0.45 12.97 -18.90
CA TYR A 122 -1.03 14.28 -19.26
C TYR A 122 -1.26 15.21 -18.07
N TYR A 123 -1.25 14.67 -16.86
CA TYR A 123 -1.67 15.36 -15.65
C TYR A 123 -0.57 15.38 -14.59
N ARG A 124 0.19 14.29 -14.42
CA ARG A 124 1.45 14.24 -13.67
C ARG A 124 2.58 14.89 -14.49
N LYS A 125 2.55 16.22 -14.64
CA LYS A 125 3.78 16.93 -15.00
C LYS A 125 4.82 16.61 -13.93
N PRO A 126 6.04 16.20 -14.28
CA PRO A 126 7.11 16.03 -13.31
C PRO A 126 7.42 17.41 -12.72
N ASP A 127 6.84 17.71 -11.57
CA ASP A 127 7.36 18.74 -10.69
C ASP A 127 8.56 18.17 -9.93
N ALA A 128 9.37 19.05 -9.33
CA ALA A 128 10.55 18.63 -8.60
C ALA A 128 10.22 17.61 -7.49
N THR A 129 9.02 17.69 -6.92
CA THR A 129 8.54 16.79 -5.86
C THR A 129 8.34 15.35 -6.35
N GLU A 130 7.71 15.15 -7.51
CA GLU A 130 7.56 13.81 -8.09
C GLU A 130 8.90 13.22 -8.53
N VAL A 131 9.84 14.06 -9.01
CA VAL A 131 11.21 13.62 -9.34
C VAL A 131 11.95 13.17 -8.07
N ILE A 132 11.87 13.95 -6.98
CA ILE A 132 12.45 13.60 -5.69
C ILE A 132 11.83 12.30 -5.15
N ARG A 133 10.50 12.15 -5.24
CA ARG A 133 9.80 10.93 -4.80
C ARG A 133 10.22 9.71 -5.61
N ARG A 134 10.36 9.84 -6.94
CA ARG A 134 10.85 8.76 -7.81
C ARG A 134 12.30 8.41 -7.49
N GLN A 135 13.15 9.41 -7.29
CA GLN A 135 14.54 9.20 -6.90
C GLN A 135 14.61 8.49 -5.56
N GLY A 136 13.86 8.91 -4.55
CA GLY A 136 13.82 8.24 -3.24
C GLY A 136 13.35 6.78 -3.31
N ASN A 137 12.42 6.45 -4.21
CA ASN A 137 12.03 5.06 -4.45
C ASN A 137 13.14 4.24 -5.14
N LEU A 138 13.86 4.83 -6.09
CA LEU A 138 15.01 4.19 -6.73
C LEU A 138 16.14 3.96 -5.73
N ASP A 139 16.48 4.99 -4.94
CA ASP A 139 17.48 4.93 -3.88
C ASP A 139 17.12 3.85 -2.86
N ARG A 140 15.84 3.73 -2.48
CA ARG A 140 15.38 2.66 -1.59
C ARG A 140 15.62 1.27 -2.19
N VAL A 141 15.30 1.05 -3.46
CA VAL A 141 15.50 -0.26 -4.12
C VAL A 141 16.99 -0.60 -4.18
N GLU A 142 17.82 0.35 -4.59
CA GLU A 142 19.26 0.19 -4.72
C GLU A 142 19.93 -0.04 -3.35
N HIS A 143 19.69 0.85 -2.38
CA HIS A 143 20.21 0.74 -1.02
C HIS A 143 19.77 -0.58 -0.37
N THR A 144 18.52 -1.01 -0.57
CA THR A 144 18.04 -2.29 -0.05
C THR A 144 18.80 -3.45 -0.66
N ALA A 145 19.03 -3.45 -1.98
CA ALA A 145 19.77 -4.53 -2.63
C ALA A 145 21.22 -4.61 -2.13
N LEU A 146 21.90 -3.47 -2.06
CA LEU A 146 23.30 -3.38 -1.61
C LEU A 146 23.46 -3.81 -0.15
N LEU A 147 22.54 -3.37 0.73
CA LEU A 147 22.52 -3.80 2.13
C LEU A 147 22.31 -5.32 2.24
N LYS A 148 21.33 -5.86 1.51
CA LYS A 148 21.04 -7.30 1.54
C LYS A 148 22.24 -8.13 1.07
N SER A 149 22.92 -7.71 0.00
CA SER A 149 24.15 -8.36 -0.46
C SER A 149 25.27 -8.30 0.57
N TYR A 150 25.48 -7.15 1.22
CA TYR A 150 26.50 -6.99 2.27
C TYR A 150 26.22 -7.89 3.48
N VAL A 151 24.97 -7.91 3.96
CA VAL A 151 24.56 -8.79 5.08
C VAL A 151 24.73 -10.26 4.70
N GLU A 152 24.49 -10.64 3.45
CA GLU A 152 24.69 -12.01 2.98
C GLU A 152 26.18 -12.41 2.93
N GLU A 153 27.05 -11.51 2.47
CA GLU A 153 28.50 -11.73 2.41
C GLU A 153 29.11 -11.79 3.82
N HIS A 154 28.63 -10.97 4.73
CA HIS A 154 29.13 -10.86 6.10
C HIS A 154 28.18 -11.47 7.14
N PHE A 155 27.44 -12.50 6.75
CA PHE A 155 26.35 -13.07 7.55
C PHE A 155 26.76 -13.37 9.00
N GLU A 156 27.92 -13.99 9.22
CA GLU A 156 28.41 -14.37 10.55
C GLU A 156 28.72 -13.18 11.45
N ASN A 157 29.02 -12.00 10.88
CA ASN A 157 29.24 -10.77 11.65
C ASN A 157 27.93 -10.24 12.24
N PHE A 158 26.81 -10.45 11.55
CA PHE A 158 25.47 -10.06 12.02
C PHE A 158 24.85 -11.16 12.88
N PHE A 159 25.04 -12.42 12.48
CA PHE A 159 24.41 -13.58 13.10
C PHE A 159 25.45 -14.69 13.32
N PRO A 160 26.19 -14.64 14.44
CA PRO A 160 27.16 -15.68 14.78
C PRO A 160 26.50 -17.07 14.82
N THR A 161 27.03 -18.01 14.03
CA THR A 161 26.51 -19.37 13.90
C THR A 161 26.96 -20.23 15.07
N ILE A 162 26.23 -20.13 16.17
CA ILE A 162 26.48 -20.89 17.40
C ILE A 162 25.34 -21.90 17.56
N ALA A 163 25.63 -23.22 17.54
CA ALA A 163 24.60 -24.26 17.56
C ALA A 163 23.58 -24.10 18.70
N TYR A 164 24.06 -23.79 19.91
CA TYR A 164 23.24 -23.58 21.12
C TYR A 164 22.52 -22.23 21.18
N SER A 165 22.66 -21.37 20.17
CA SER A 165 21.93 -20.12 20.07
C SER A 165 20.78 -20.22 19.06
N PRO A 166 19.56 -19.78 19.39
CA PRO A 166 18.51 -19.62 18.40
C PRO A 166 18.80 -18.41 17.51
N PHE A 167 18.22 -18.41 16.30
CA PHE A 167 18.14 -17.19 15.50
C PHE A 167 17.34 -16.12 16.27
N PRO A 168 17.74 -14.83 16.26
CA PRO A 168 17.01 -13.78 16.93
C PRO A 168 15.57 -13.66 16.42
N LYS A 169 14.65 -13.17 17.27
CA LYS A 169 13.29 -12.84 16.83
C LYS A 169 13.33 -11.78 15.72
N THR A 170 12.33 -11.77 14.85
CA THR A 170 12.28 -10.88 13.68
C THR A 170 12.62 -9.43 13.99
N GLU A 171 11.99 -8.84 15.01
CA GLU A 171 12.23 -7.45 15.41
C GLU A 171 13.70 -7.21 15.81
N THR A 172 14.28 -8.15 16.55
CA THR A 172 15.68 -8.09 16.97
C THR A 172 16.63 -8.29 15.79
N ALA A 173 16.33 -9.22 14.88
CA ALA A 173 17.13 -9.45 13.69
C ALA A 173 17.13 -8.22 12.76
N SER A 174 15.96 -7.61 12.55
CA SER A 174 15.86 -6.33 11.83
C SER A 174 16.66 -5.24 12.53
N LYS A 175 16.56 -5.15 13.87
CA LYS A 175 17.28 -4.15 14.67
C LYS A 175 18.79 -4.29 14.54
N ILE A 176 19.33 -5.51 14.61
CA ILE A 176 20.76 -5.80 14.42
C ILE A 176 21.27 -5.27 13.08
N ILE A 177 20.49 -5.44 12.01
CA ILE A 177 20.87 -4.95 10.68
C ILE A 177 20.74 -3.42 10.62
N THR A 178 19.65 -2.86 11.15
CA THR A 178 19.38 -1.41 11.03
C THR A 178 20.26 -0.54 11.93
N GLU A 179 20.73 -1.06 13.05
CA GLU A 179 21.64 -0.35 13.97
C GLU A 179 23.11 -0.52 13.61
N ASN A 180 23.42 -1.34 12.60
CA ASN A 180 24.79 -1.51 12.12
C ASN A 180 25.22 -0.29 11.30
N ASP A 181 26.50 0.09 11.42
CA ASP A 181 27.09 1.23 10.72
C ASP A 181 26.93 1.15 9.19
N ILE A 182 26.76 -0.04 8.62
CA ILE A 182 26.48 -0.21 7.18
C ILE A 182 25.22 0.56 6.73
N MET A 183 24.24 0.80 7.62
CA MET A 183 23.07 1.61 7.29
C MET A 183 23.39 3.08 7.02
N LEU A 184 24.52 3.58 7.54
CA LEU A 184 24.98 4.93 7.20
C LEU A 184 25.32 5.05 5.72
N ASN A 185 25.77 3.97 5.09
CA ASN A 185 26.05 3.90 3.65
C ASN A 185 24.77 3.72 2.82
N TYR A 186 23.72 3.14 3.41
CA TYR A 186 22.48 2.78 2.73
C TYR A 186 21.23 3.27 3.51
N PRO A 187 21.09 4.59 3.75
CA PRO A 187 20.10 5.14 4.69
C PRO A 187 18.64 4.91 4.27
N SER A 188 18.40 4.66 2.99
CA SER A 188 17.04 4.41 2.45
C SER A 188 16.68 2.92 2.39
N ALA A 189 17.59 2.03 2.79
CA ALA A 189 17.36 0.59 2.73
C ALA A 189 16.23 0.15 3.66
N ALA A 190 15.53 -0.91 3.27
CA ALA A 190 14.43 -1.47 4.04
C ALA A 190 14.54 -2.97 4.22
N ILE A 191 14.35 -3.40 5.47
CA ILE A 191 14.31 -4.81 5.85
C ILE A 191 12.86 -5.23 5.97
N ASP A 192 12.45 -6.14 5.09
CA ASP A 192 11.12 -6.76 5.11
C ASP A 192 11.15 -8.11 5.84
N LEU A 193 9.97 -8.58 6.24
CA LEU A 193 9.81 -9.85 6.96
C LEU A 193 10.28 -11.06 6.14
N ASP A 194 10.09 -11.03 4.82
CA ASP A 194 10.50 -12.13 3.92
C ASP A 194 12.02 -12.32 3.93
N TYR A 195 12.77 -11.22 3.91
CA TYR A 195 14.22 -11.26 3.98
C TYR A 195 14.72 -11.80 5.33
N VAL A 196 14.13 -11.37 6.44
CA VAL A 196 14.49 -11.91 7.76
C VAL A 196 14.21 -13.41 7.86
N ASN A 197 13.09 -13.88 7.29
CA ASN A 197 12.78 -15.31 7.22
C ASN A 197 13.82 -16.09 6.40
N LYS A 198 14.32 -15.52 5.30
CA LYS A 198 15.40 -16.12 4.51
C LYS A 198 16.71 -16.22 5.29
N LEU A 199 17.05 -15.20 6.08
CA LEU A 199 18.23 -15.22 6.96
C LEU A 199 18.10 -16.29 8.05
N GLN A 200 16.92 -16.44 8.66
CA GLN A 200 16.64 -17.52 9.60
C GLN A 200 16.80 -18.89 8.94
N ASP A 201 16.24 -19.06 7.74
CA ASP A 201 16.34 -20.31 6.98
C ASP A 201 17.79 -20.68 6.64
N ARG A 202 18.63 -19.68 6.34
CA ARG A 202 20.07 -19.85 6.15
C ARG A 202 20.76 -20.25 7.46
N TYR A 203 20.47 -19.54 8.56
CA TYR A 203 21.04 -19.83 9.88
C TYR A 203 20.79 -21.29 10.30
N ASP A 204 19.53 -21.72 10.20
CA ASP A 204 19.12 -23.08 10.58
C ASP A 204 19.71 -24.13 9.63
N ALA A 205 19.86 -23.82 8.33
CA ALA A 205 20.51 -24.71 7.37
C ALA A 205 22.00 -24.91 7.69
N THR A 206 22.73 -23.83 8.01
CA THR A 206 24.16 -23.88 8.32
C THR A 206 24.43 -24.72 9.57
N LEU A 207 23.58 -24.59 10.60
CA LEU A 207 23.76 -25.30 11.88
C LEU A 207 23.09 -26.68 11.93
N LEU A 208 22.46 -27.13 10.83
CA LEU A 208 21.65 -28.34 10.84
C LEU A 208 22.45 -29.58 11.28
N ALA A 209 23.59 -29.83 10.65
CA ALA A 209 24.41 -31.02 10.93
C ALA A 209 24.90 -31.02 12.39
N GLU A 210 25.47 -29.90 12.84
CA GLU A 210 25.98 -29.76 14.22
C GLU A 210 24.85 -29.94 15.26
N ARG A 211 23.67 -29.38 15.01
CA ARG A 211 22.51 -29.55 15.89
C ARG A 211 21.99 -30.98 15.93
N VAL A 212 22.07 -31.71 14.82
CA VAL A 212 21.74 -33.14 14.76
C VAL A 212 22.71 -33.94 15.62
N ASP A 213 24.02 -33.71 15.49
CA ASP A 213 25.03 -34.40 16.28
C ASP A 213 24.84 -34.15 17.79
N VAL A 214 24.57 -32.90 18.17
CA VAL A 214 24.23 -32.54 19.55
C VAL A 214 22.98 -33.28 20.03
N LEU A 215 21.92 -33.35 19.23
CA LEU A 215 20.70 -34.08 19.61
C LEU A 215 20.97 -35.57 19.76
N VAL A 216 21.73 -36.19 18.86
CA VAL A 216 22.08 -37.61 18.92
C VAL A 216 22.80 -37.94 20.22
N GLU A 217 23.78 -37.14 20.61
CA GLU A 217 24.50 -37.34 21.89
C GLU A 217 23.57 -37.17 23.09
N LEU A 218 22.72 -36.13 23.09
CA LEU A 218 21.73 -35.93 24.16
C LEU A 218 20.73 -37.08 24.28
N MET A 219 20.38 -37.72 23.16
CA MET A 219 19.50 -38.89 23.15
C MET A 219 20.19 -40.12 23.71
N LYS A 220 21.46 -40.37 23.37
CA LYS A 220 22.27 -41.46 23.94
C LYS A 220 22.43 -41.30 25.44
N ASP A 221 22.73 -40.09 25.91
CA ASP A 221 22.84 -39.78 27.35
C ASP A 221 21.55 -40.03 28.12
N ALA A 222 20.40 -39.88 27.46
CA ALA A 222 19.08 -40.17 28.01
C ALA A 222 18.70 -41.66 27.93
N GLY A 223 19.58 -42.52 27.42
CA GLY A 223 19.36 -43.96 27.29
C GLY A 223 18.56 -44.37 26.05
N TYR A 224 18.41 -43.49 25.07
CA TYR A 224 17.77 -43.82 23.80
C TYR A 224 18.79 -44.32 22.78
N ASP A 225 18.36 -45.30 21.99
CA ASP A 225 19.10 -45.89 20.88
C ASP A 225 18.21 -45.96 19.62
N ARG A 226 18.75 -46.51 18.54
CA ARG A 226 18.00 -46.64 17.27
C ARG A 226 16.78 -47.56 17.38
N ALA A 227 16.70 -48.42 18.38
CA ALA A 227 15.60 -49.38 18.55
C ALA A 227 14.42 -48.80 19.33
N ASN A 228 14.64 -47.79 20.17
CA ASN A 228 13.62 -47.24 21.06
C ASN A 228 13.33 -45.72 20.88
N ILE A 229 14.03 -45.05 19.97
CA ILE A 229 13.81 -43.62 19.69
C ILE A 229 12.46 -43.36 19.02
N SER A 230 11.78 -42.30 19.45
CA SER A 230 10.54 -41.81 18.85
C SER A 230 10.55 -40.29 18.77
N GLU A 231 9.69 -39.70 17.92
CA GLU A 231 9.56 -38.23 17.82
C GLU A 231 9.20 -37.60 19.17
N TYR A 232 8.38 -38.28 19.98
CA TYR A 232 8.04 -37.84 21.32
C TYR A 232 9.26 -37.81 22.25
N ALA A 233 10.13 -38.83 22.17
CA ALA A 233 11.36 -38.88 22.95
C ALA A 233 12.32 -37.74 22.56
N ILE A 234 12.48 -37.46 21.26
CA ILE A 234 13.31 -36.35 20.76
C ILE A 234 12.79 -35.01 21.28
N MET A 235 11.48 -34.78 21.17
CA MET A 235 10.86 -33.54 21.65
C MET A 235 10.98 -33.37 23.17
N ASP A 236 10.82 -34.44 23.94
CA ASP A 236 10.91 -34.41 25.40
C ASP A 236 12.35 -34.13 25.87
N VAL A 237 13.34 -34.80 25.29
CA VAL A 237 14.77 -34.56 25.59
C VAL A 237 15.16 -33.14 25.18
N ALA A 238 14.76 -32.68 24.00
CA ALA A 238 15.07 -31.32 23.54
C ALA A 238 14.45 -30.25 24.45
N LYS A 239 13.24 -30.46 24.99
CA LYS A 239 12.63 -29.58 25.99
C LYS A 239 13.37 -29.62 27.32
N LYS A 240 13.67 -30.82 27.85
CA LYS A 240 14.40 -31.00 29.11
C LYS A 240 15.79 -30.35 29.07
N LYS A 241 16.46 -30.43 27.93
CA LYS A 241 17.79 -29.83 27.69
C LYS A 241 17.74 -28.40 27.16
N LYS A 242 16.55 -27.80 27.04
CA LYS A 242 16.32 -26.43 26.55
C LYS A 242 16.85 -26.14 25.13
N VAL A 243 16.95 -27.16 24.29
CA VAL A 243 17.37 -27.07 22.87
C VAL A 243 16.22 -27.28 21.88
N TYR A 244 14.97 -27.18 22.35
CA TYR A 244 13.77 -27.39 21.52
C TYR A 244 13.68 -26.47 20.28
N PHE A 245 14.38 -25.34 20.29
CA PHE A 245 14.47 -24.44 19.15
C PHE A 245 15.27 -25.04 17.96
N PHE A 246 16.03 -26.11 18.16
CA PHE A 246 16.60 -26.87 17.04
C PHE A 246 15.50 -27.41 16.13
N LEU A 247 14.34 -27.71 16.72
CA LEU A 247 13.18 -28.34 16.07
C LEU A 247 12.09 -27.33 15.67
N SER A 248 12.30 -26.02 15.87
CA SER A 248 11.27 -25.02 15.61
C SER A 248 11.06 -24.72 14.13
N ASN A 249 12.08 -24.94 13.29
CA ASN A 249 11.94 -24.77 11.85
C ASN A 249 11.34 -26.04 11.21
N LEU A 250 10.06 -25.95 10.82
CA LEU A 250 9.29 -27.07 10.26
C LEU A 250 9.94 -27.66 9.00
N LYS A 251 10.69 -26.86 8.24
CA LYS A 251 11.39 -27.28 7.02
C LYS A 251 12.51 -28.28 7.32
N TYR A 252 13.20 -28.10 8.45
CA TYR A 252 14.34 -28.92 8.85
C TYR A 252 14.00 -29.95 9.92
N ARG A 253 12.85 -29.80 10.60
CA ARG A 253 12.39 -30.74 11.62
C ARG A 253 12.30 -32.20 11.15
N LYS A 254 11.96 -32.44 9.87
CA LYS A 254 11.92 -33.81 9.29
C LYS A 254 13.30 -34.36 8.90
N LYS A 255 14.31 -33.51 8.85
CA LYS A 255 15.70 -33.85 8.50
C LYS A 255 16.58 -34.06 9.75
N MET A 256 16.11 -33.61 10.92
CA MET A 256 16.68 -33.94 12.23
C MET A 256 16.09 -35.24 12.75
#